data_AF-A0A9W7LA83-F1
#
_entry.id   AF-A0A9W7LA83-F1
#
_cell.length_a   1.000
_cell.length_b   1.000
_cell.length_c   1.000
_cell.angle_alpha   90.00
_cell.angle_beta   90.00
_cell.angle_gamma   90.00
#
_symmetry.space_group_name_H-M   'P 1'
#
loop_
_entity.id
_entity.type
_entity.pdbx_description
1 polymer ?
#
loop_
_entity_poly.entity_id
_entity_poly.type
_entity_poly.pdbx_seq_one_letter_code
_entity_poly.pdbx_strand_id
1 'polypeptide(L)'
;MISCKVDAVEWRQELERVGPRLRVKGFVGDWRSRLLHLGRYVGDVEGMGEGVKGLKVLQTKAREDVDRVKRGEVIINGAFGDLSEEREVYRKAEGIALGMREKEEEERDRLALELSDVVGKLEEVKDKIDVKSDTDTTPIVRMREGLKFIKQENKDLEIEIGVLYNVITKLGGRRAYVNIEDSDDG
;
A
#
# COMPACT_ATOMS: atom_id res chain seq x y z
N MET A 1 65.72 80.15 40.29
CA MET A 1 65.54 80.76 38.95
C MET A 1 66.36 79.92 37.97
N ILE A 2 65.73 78.95 37.31
CA ILE A 2 66.45 77.99 36.45
C ILE A 2 66.71 78.71 35.12
N SER A 3 67.91 79.25 34.97
CA SER A 3 68.38 79.86 33.73
C SER A 3 68.64 78.76 32.70
N CYS A 4 67.66 78.52 31.83
CA CYS A 4 67.87 77.67 30.66
C CYS A 4 68.82 78.40 29.70
N LYS A 5 70.11 78.03 29.72
CA LYS A 5 71.08 78.42 28.68
C LYS A 5 70.83 77.55 27.46
N VAL A 6 69.80 77.87 26.70
CA VAL A 6 69.61 77.30 25.38
C VAL A 6 69.89 78.40 24.38
N ASP A 7 70.93 78.22 23.58
CA ASP A 7 71.26 79.11 22.49
C ASP A 7 70.13 79.05 21.44
N ALA A 8 69.60 80.21 21.08
CA ALA A 8 68.50 80.32 20.13
C ALA A 8 68.85 79.76 18.75
N VAL A 9 70.14 79.74 18.40
CA VAL A 9 70.63 79.18 17.14
C VAL A 9 70.66 77.65 17.18
N GLU A 10 71.15 77.07 18.27
CA GLU A 10 71.19 75.61 18.48
C GLU A 10 69.77 75.03 18.56
N TRP A 11 68.85 75.74 19.23
CA TRP A 11 67.44 75.34 19.27
C TRP A 11 66.79 75.37 17.89
N ARG A 12 67.14 76.34 17.04
CA ARG A 12 66.61 76.45 15.69
C ARG A 12 67.15 75.33 14.79
N GLN A 13 68.43 75.02 14.89
CA GLN A 13 69.03 73.91 14.15
C GLN A 13 68.44 72.57 14.56
N GLU A 14 68.18 72.39 15.86
CA GLU A 14 67.54 71.18 16.36
C GLU A 14 66.06 71.08 15.94
N LEU A 15 65.36 72.22 15.86
CA LEU A 15 64.03 72.31 15.27
C LEU A 15 64.02 71.98 13.76
N GLU A 16 65.01 72.44 13.01
CA GLU A 16 65.15 72.10 11.59
C GLU A 16 65.53 70.62 11.38
N ARG A 17 66.25 70.01 12.33
CA ARG A 17 66.62 68.60 12.31
C ARG A 17 65.45 67.68 12.68
N VAL A 18 64.68 68.05 13.71
CA VAL A 18 63.59 67.22 14.27
C VAL A 18 62.25 67.51 13.61
N GLY A 19 62.02 68.73 13.10
CA GLY A 19 60.80 69.14 12.39
C GLY A 19 60.41 68.21 11.23
N PRO A 20 61.34 67.79 10.35
CA PRO A 20 61.06 66.83 9.29
C PRO A 20 60.76 65.41 9.79
N ARG A 21 61.23 65.04 10.99
CA ARG A 21 60.97 63.72 11.62
C ARG A 21 59.65 63.70 12.38
N LEU A 22 59.21 64.85 12.91
CA LEU A 22 57.90 65.06 13.52
C LEU A 22 56.79 65.24 12.48
N ARG A 23 57.14 65.67 11.26
CA ARG A 23 56.23 65.54 10.11
C ARG A 23 56.05 64.05 9.83
N VAL A 24 55.01 63.49 10.43
CA VAL A 24 54.46 62.19 10.07
C VAL A 24 54.12 62.26 8.59
N LYS A 25 55.03 61.80 7.72
CA LYS A 25 54.71 61.54 6.31
C LYS A 25 53.55 60.55 6.36
N GLY A 26 52.40 61.01 5.88
CA GLY A 26 51.08 60.42 6.12
C GLY A 26 51.15 58.93 6.32
N PHE A 27 50.83 58.49 7.53
CA PHE A 27 50.56 57.09 7.78
C PHE A 27 49.40 56.74 6.84
N VAL A 28 49.70 55.97 5.79
CA VAL A 28 48.71 55.51 4.81
C VAL A 28 47.76 54.58 5.56
N GLY A 29 46.68 55.16 6.08
CA GLY A 29 45.77 54.51 7.02
C GLY A 29 45.63 55.31 8.30
N ASP A 30 44.96 56.46 8.18
CA ASP A 30 44.56 57.35 9.26
C ASP A 30 43.97 56.51 10.42
N TRP A 31 44.73 56.36 11.50
CA TRP A 31 44.30 55.57 12.68
C TRP A 31 42.96 56.05 13.22
N ARG A 32 42.67 57.34 13.01
CA ARG A 32 41.41 57.99 13.31
C ARG A 32 40.26 57.46 12.45
N SER A 33 40.47 57.30 11.13
CA SER A 33 39.50 56.66 10.25
C SER A 33 39.32 55.17 10.58
N ARG A 34 40.40 54.47 10.94
CA ARG A 34 40.30 53.08 11.41
C ARG A 34 39.51 52.96 12.71
N LEU A 35 39.70 53.89 13.65
CA LEU A 35 38.94 53.95 14.90
C LEU A 35 37.46 54.25 14.67
N LEU A 36 37.15 55.17 13.75
CA LEU A 36 35.78 55.47 13.33
C LEU A 36 35.12 54.26 12.64
N HIS A 37 35.87 53.54 11.80
CA HIS A 37 35.37 52.32 11.16
C HIS A 37 35.15 51.21 12.18
N LEU A 38 36.06 51.03 13.15
CA LEU A 38 35.91 50.07 14.24
C LEU A 38 34.67 50.37 15.10
N GLY A 39 34.42 51.63 15.45
CA GLY A 39 33.21 52.03 16.16
C GLY A 39 31.93 51.69 15.38
N ARG A 40 31.95 51.88 14.05
CA ARG A 40 30.84 51.48 13.18
C ARG A 40 30.65 49.95 13.17
N TYR A 41 31.72 49.19 12.96
CA TYR A 41 31.64 47.73 12.95
C TYR A 41 31.18 47.15 14.29
N VAL A 42 31.60 47.72 15.41
CA VAL A 42 31.10 47.33 16.74
C VAL A 42 29.59 47.56 16.82
N GLY A 43 29.10 48.73 16.39
CA GLY A 43 27.66 49.00 16.34
C GLY A 43 26.90 48.07 15.40
N ASP A 44 27.46 47.75 14.23
CA ASP A 44 26.86 46.80 13.28
C ASP A 44 26.79 45.38 13.89
N VAL A 45 27.85 44.93 14.57
CA VAL A 45 27.90 43.63 15.25
C VAL A 45 26.94 43.56 16.44
N GLU A 46 26.84 44.63 17.21
CA GLU A 46 25.85 44.74 18.30
C GLU A 46 24.42 44.70 17.75
N GLY A 47 24.16 45.38 16.62
CA GLY A 47 22.88 45.34 15.92
C GLY A 47 22.51 43.96 15.37
N MET A 48 23.50 43.14 14.98
CA MET A 48 23.29 41.75 14.54
C MET A 48 22.90 40.80 15.69
N GLY A 49 23.07 41.19 16.95
CA GLY A 49 22.79 40.35 18.10
C GLY A 49 21.34 39.86 18.19
N GLU A 50 20.37 40.70 17.80
CA GLU A 50 18.96 40.30 17.74
C GLU A 50 18.69 39.29 16.62
N GLY A 51 19.32 39.48 15.46
CA GLY A 51 19.25 38.53 14.33
C GLY A 51 19.81 37.16 14.71
N VAL A 52 20.95 37.11 15.41
CA VAL A 52 21.57 35.87 15.89
C VAL A 52 20.67 35.16 16.92
N LYS A 53 20.03 35.91 17.83
CA LYS A 53 19.05 35.35 18.77
C LYS A 53 17.83 34.78 18.02
N GLY A 54 17.31 35.50 17.03
CA GLY A 54 16.21 35.03 16.18
C GLY A 54 16.57 33.75 15.42
N LEU A 55 17.76 33.69 14.83
CA LEU A 55 18.27 32.48 14.18
C LEU A 55 18.39 31.30 15.15
N LYS A 56 18.84 31.54 16.39
CA LYS A 56 18.95 30.49 17.40
C LYS A 56 17.59 29.94 17.81
N VAL A 57 16.59 30.80 17.96
CA VAL A 57 15.19 30.37 18.20
C VAL A 57 14.65 29.57 17.02
N LEU A 58 14.89 30.03 15.79
CA LEU A 58 14.47 29.31 14.58
C LEU A 58 15.15 27.94 14.47
N GLN A 59 16.44 27.87 14.79
CA GLN A 59 17.19 26.61 14.81
C GLN A 59 16.60 25.62 15.83
N THR A 60 16.24 26.08 17.02
CA THR A 60 15.61 25.24 18.04
C THR A 60 14.25 24.73 17.56
N LYS A 61 13.40 25.62 17.04
CA LYS A 61 12.09 25.22 16.49
C LYS A 61 12.21 24.22 15.34
N ALA A 62 13.12 24.46 14.41
CA ALA A 62 13.37 23.55 13.30
C ALA A 62 13.84 22.15 13.79
N ARG A 63 14.65 22.10 14.86
CA ARG A 63 15.03 20.82 15.48
C ARG A 63 13.83 20.13 16.13
N GLU A 64 13.02 20.85 16.88
CA GLU A 64 11.80 20.31 17.49
C GLU A 64 10.82 19.77 16.45
N ASP A 65 10.65 20.48 15.34
CA ASP A 65 9.79 20.05 14.22
C ASP A 65 10.35 18.79 13.54
N VAL A 66 11.67 18.73 13.29
CA VAL A 66 12.31 17.52 12.74
C VAL A 66 12.13 16.33 13.68
N ASP A 67 12.32 16.53 14.99
CA ASP A 67 12.14 15.45 15.96
C ASP A 67 10.67 15.02 16.06
N ARG A 68 9.72 15.94 15.88
CA ARG A 68 8.29 15.63 15.81
C ARG A 68 7.97 14.81 14.57
N VAL A 69 8.51 15.18 13.40
CA VAL A 69 8.35 14.42 12.15
C VAL A 69 8.92 13.02 12.32
N LYS A 70 10.15 12.88 12.85
CA LYS A 70 10.77 11.57 13.11
C LYS A 70 9.93 10.70 14.04
N ARG A 71 9.37 11.26 15.12
CA ARG A 71 8.45 10.51 16.00
C ARG A 71 7.19 10.07 15.25
N GLY A 72 6.63 10.94 14.41
CA GLY A 72 5.51 10.60 13.54
C GLY A 72 5.83 9.47 12.58
N GLU A 73 7.00 9.51 11.93
CA GLU A 73 7.48 8.46 11.03
C GLU A 73 7.66 7.12 11.75
N VAL A 74 8.22 7.10 12.96
CA VAL A 74 8.34 5.86 13.75
C VAL A 74 6.97 5.26 14.06
N ILE A 75 5.99 6.07 14.42
CA ILE A 75 4.62 5.59 14.71
C ILE A 75 3.96 5.06 13.44
N ILE A 76 4.03 5.82 12.35
CA ILE A 76 3.48 5.43 11.05
C ILE A 76 4.14 4.13 10.58
N ASN A 77 5.47 4.06 10.56
CA ASN A 77 6.19 2.87 10.12
C ASN A 77 5.95 1.67 11.04
N GLY A 78 5.76 1.88 12.35
CA GLY A 78 5.32 0.81 13.25
C GLY A 78 3.94 0.28 12.88
N ALA A 79 2.97 1.17 12.66
CA ALA A 79 1.60 0.78 12.30
C ALA A 79 1.50 0.10 10.91
N PHE A 80 2.31 0.55 9.94
CA PHE A 80 2.31 -0.02 8.58
C PHE A 80 3.30 -1.18 8.40
N GLY A 81 4.27 -1.35 9.30
CA GLY A 81 5.22 -2.46 9.29
C GLY A 81 4.50 -3.79 9.44
N ASP A 82 3.65 -3.89 10.46
CA ASP A 82 2.83 -5.08 10.73
C ASP A 82 1.92 -5.40 9.53
N LEU A 83 1.30 -4.38 8.93
CA LEU A 83 0.46 -4.55 7.74
C LEU A 83 1.24 -5.04 6.51
N SER A 84 2.51 -4.65 6.37
CA SER A 84 3.37 -5.12 5.28
C SER A 84 3.73 -6.60 5.45
N GLU A 85 4.05 -7.03 6.67
CA GLU A 85 4.30 -8.44 6.97
C GLU A 85 3.04 -9.28 6.76
N GLU A 86 1.90 -8.80 7.26
CA GLU A 86 0.61 -9.45 7.10
C GLU A 86 0.23 -9.61 5.62
N ARG A 87 0.44 -8.56 4.81
CA ARG A 87 0.20 -8.61 3.36
C ARG A 87 1.10 -9.64 2.65
N GLU A 88 2.34 -9.80 3.09
CA GLU A 88 3.24 -10.80 2.53
C GLU A 88 2.81 -12.23 2.90
N VAL A 89 2.30 -12.43 4.12
CA VAL A 89 1.68 -13.71 4.53
C VAL A 89 0.45 -14.01 3.67
N TYR A 90 -0.44 -13.05 3.49
CA TYR A 90 -1.63 -13.22 2.64
C TYR A 90 -1.26 -13.54 1.19
N ARG A 91 -0.26 -12.87 0.62
CA ARG A 91 0.19 -13.17 -0.75
C ARG A 91 0.73 -14.59 -0.87
N LYS A 92 1.48 -15.07 0.12
CA LYS A 92 1.96 -16.47 0.15
C LYS A 92 0.81 -17.46 0.26
N ALA A 93 -0.17 -17.19 1.12
CA ALA A 93 -1.36 -18.02 1.27
C ALA A 93 -2.18 -18.07 -0.03
N GLU A 94 -2.35 -16.94 -0.71
CA GLU A 94 -3.03 -16.86 -2.00
C GLU A 94 -2.28 -17.65 -3.09
N GLY A 95 -0.95 -17.53 -3.14
CA GLY A 95 -0.13 -18.33 -4.06
C GLY A 95 -0.25 -19.84 -3.83
N ILE A 96 -0.31 -20.28 -2.56
CA ILE A 96 -0.54 -21.68 -2.20
C ILE A 96 -1.95 -22.13 -2.63
N ALA A 97 -2.97 -21.31 -2.37
CA ALA A 97 -4.35 -21.63 -2.74
C ALA A 97 -4.54 -21.75 -4.26
N LEU A 98 -3.93 -20.85 -5.04
CA LEU A 98 -3.93 -20.92 -6.50
C LEU A 98 -3.22 -22.20 -6.99
N GLY A 99 -2.04 -22.51 -6.45
CA GLY A 99 -1.33 -23.73 -6.82
C GLY A 99 -2.05 -25.03 -6.42
N MET A 100 -2.82 -25.02 -5.33
CA MET A 100 -3.70 -26.15 -4.98
C MET A 100 -4.86 -26.28 -5.96
N ARG A 101 -5.49 -25.16 -6.31
CA ARG A 101 -6.61 -25.14 -7.26
C ARG A 101 -6.21 -25.62 -8.65
N GLU A 102 -5.03 -25.22 -9.14
CA GLU A 102 -4.49 -25.71 -10.42
C GLU A 102 -4.28 -27.23 -10.38
N LYS A 103 -3.73 -27.77 -9.30
CA LYS A 103 -3.55 -29.22 -9.15
C LYS A 103 -4.88 -29.97 -9.08
N GLU A 104 -5.86 -29.43 -8.35
CA GLU A 104 -7.21 -30.01 -8.28
C GLU A 104 -7.88 -30.01 -9.65
N GLU A 105 -7.68 -28.95 -10.43
CA GLU A 105 -8.18 -28.84 -11.80
C GLU A 105 -7.52 -29.87 -12.73
N GLU A 106 -6.19 -30.03 -12.66
CA GLU A 106 -5.46 -31.06 -13.40
C GLU A 106 -5.92 -32.48 -13.01
N GLU A 107 -6.08 -32.77 -11.72
CA GLU A 107 -6.56 -34.07 -11.26
C GLU A 107 -8.00 -34.33 -11.68
N ARG A 108 -8.87 -33.32 -11.60
CA ARG A 108 -10.26 -33.41 -12.06
C ARG A 108 -10.32 -33.73 -13.55
N ASP A 109 -9.51 -33.05 -14.36
CA ASP A 109 -9.49 -33.26 -15.81
C ASP A 109 -8.93 -34.65 -16.16
N ARG A 110 -7.92 -35.12 -15.41
CA ARG A 110 -7.40 -36.49 -15.53
C ARG A 110 -8.47 -37.53 -15.20
N LEU A 111 -9.17 -37.36 -14.08
CA LEU A 111 -10.25 -38.26 -13.67
C LEU A 111 -11.43 -38.24 -14.65
N ALA A 112 -11.74 -37.09 -15.25
CA ALA A 112 -12.76 -36.99 -16.28
C ALA A 112 -12.40 -37.79 -17.55
N LEU A 113 -11.13 -37.77 -17.96
CA LEU A 113 -10.62 -38.59 -19.07
C LEU A 113 -10.66 -40.08 -18.74
N GLU A 114 -10.21 -40.47 -17.54
CA GLU A 114 -10.28 -41.87 -17.07
C GLU A 114 -11.74 -42.37 -17.03
N LEU A 115 -12.68 -41.55 -16.55
CA LEU A 115 -14.10 -41.88 -16.54
C LEU A 115 -14.64 -42.05 -17.96
N SER A 116 -14.29 -41.17 -18.89
CA SER A 116 -14.71 -41.27 -20.30
C SER A 116 -14.23 -42.57 -20.94
N ASP A 117 -12.99 -43.00 -20.65
CA ASP A 117 -12.43 -44.25 -21.16
C ASP A 117 -13.16 -45.48 -20.55
N VAL A 118 -13.46 -45.47 -19.25
CA VAL A 118 -14.23 -46.53 -18.59
C VAL A 118 -15.65 -46.62 -19.13
N VAL A 119 -16.32 -45.48 -19.36
CA VAL A 119 -17.66 -45.43 -19.97
C VAL A 119 -17.62 -46.00 -21.38
N GLY A 120 -16.64 -45.61 -22.20
CA GLY A 120 -16.47 -46.18 -23.55
C GLY A 120 -16.27 -47.69 -23.55
N LYS A 121 -15.46 -48.21 -22.62
CA LYS A 121 -15.28 -49.67 -22.43
C LYS A 121 -16.57 -50.36 -21.98
N LEU A 122 -17.35 -49.72 -21.12
CA LEU A 122 -18.64 -50.25 -20.66
C LEU A 122 -19.65 -50.31 -21.80
N GLU A 123 -19.71 -49.28 -22.64
CA GLU A 123 -20.54 -49.26 -23.84
C GLU A 123 -20.13 -50.36 -24.82
N GLU A 124 -18.83 -50.56 -25.06
CA GLU A 124 -18.34 -51.65 -25.91
C GLU A 124 -18.74 -53.04 -25.36
N VAL A 125 -18.66 -53.25 -24.04
CA VAL A 125 -19.09 -54.49 -23.40
C VAL A 125 -20.61 -54.66 -23.49
N LYS A 126 -21.37 -53.58 -23.30
CA LYS A 126 -22.83 -53.58 -23.44
C LYS A 126 -23.23 -53.97 -24.87
N ASP A 127 -22.60 -53.37 -25.87
CA ASP A 127 -22.86 -53.68 -27.28
C ASP A 127 -22.51 -55.14 -27.59
N LYS A 128 -21.39 -55.66 -27.07
CA LYS A 128 -21.03 -57.09 -27.21
C LYS A 128 -22.05 -58.03 -26.55
N ILE A 129 -22.65 -57.63 -25.43
CA ILE A 129 -23.69 -58.40 -24.75
C ILE A 129 -25.00 -58.35 -25.54
N ASP A 130 -25.41 -57.17 -26.03
CA ASP A 130 -26.62 -57.02 -26.83
C ASP A 130 -26.50 -57.80 -28.16
N VAL A 131 -25.35 -57.73 -28.85
CA VAL A 131 -25.10 -58.53 -30.07
C VAL A 131 -25.12 -60.04 -29.80
N LYS A 132 -24.61 -60.51 -28.65
CA LYS A 132 -24.72 -61.93 -28.25
C LYS A 132 -26.12 -62.33 -27.79
N SER A 133 -26.91 -61.39 -27.29
CA SER A 133 -28.32 -61.60 -26.93
C SER A 133 -29.21 -61.68 -28.17
N ASP A 134 -28.83 -61.00 -29.25
CA ASP A 134 -29.62 -60.88 -30.48
C ASP A 134 -29.62 -62.12 -31.37
N THR A 135 -28.70 -63.07 -31.18
CA THR A 135 -28.62 -64.25 -32.06
C THR A 135 -29.71 -65.31 -31.84
N ASP A 136 -30.58 -65.18 -30.81
CA ASP A 136 -31.60 -66.23 -30.55
C ASP A 136 -32.99 -65.74 -30.04
N THR A 137 -33.27 -64.43 -29.90
CA THR A 137 -34.51 -63.97 -29.19
C THR A 137 -35.19 -62.69 -29.72
N THR A 138 -35.07 -62.36 -31.00
CA THR A 138 -35.49 -61.06 -31.59
C THR A 138 -36.91 -60.55 -31.24
N PRO A 139 -37.99 -61.37 -31.16
CA PRO A 139 -39.32 -60.88 -30.76
C PRO A 139 -39.46 -60.62 -29.26
N ILE A 140 -38.82 -61.47 -28.44
CA ILE A 140 -38.87 -61.38 -26.97
C ILE A 140 -38.02 -60.21 -26.49
N VAL A 141 -36.89 -59.95 -27.14
CA VAL A 141 -36.04 -58.78 -26.87
C VAL A 141 -36.80 -57.48 -27.13
N ARG A 142 -37.53 -57.36 -28.26
CA ARG A 142 -38.36 -56.18 -28.53
C ARG A 142 -39.47 -55.96 -27.50
N MET A 143 -40.14 -57.02 -27.07
CA MET A 143 -41.13 -56.91 -25.98
C MET A 143 -40.47 -56.50 -24.65
N ARG A 144 -39.29 -57.03 -24.34
CA ARG A 144 -38.52 -56.66 -23.14
C ARG A 144 -38.06 -55.20 -23.18
N GLU A 145 -37.63 -54.72 -24.35
CA GLU A 145 -37.24 -53.32 -24.57
C GLU A 145 -38.43 -52.38 -24.46
N GLY A 146 -39.57 -52.72 -25.08
CA GLY A 146 -40.82 -51.98 -24.92
C GLY A 146 -41.25 -51.91 -23.45
N LEU A 147 -41.17 -53.01 -22.71
CA LEU A 147 -41.44 -53.04 -21.26
C LEU A 147 -40.45 -52.18 -20.46
N LYS A 148 -39.16 -52.18 -20.81
CA LYS A 148 -38.16 -51.31 -20.17
C LYS A 148 -38.45 -49.83 -20.45
N PHE A 149 -38.81 -49.50 -21.69
CA PHE A 149 -39.18 -48.14 -22.10
C PHE A 149 -40.39 -47.63 -21.31
N ILE A 150 -41.48 -48.41 -21.29
CA ILE A 150 -42.69 -48.06 -20.53
C ILE A 150 -42.37 -47.92 -19.04
N LYS A 151 -41.50 -48.79 -18.48
CA LYS A 151 -41.11 -48.70 -17.07
C LYS A 151 -40.27 -47.47 -16.76
N GLN A 152 -39.44 -47.03 -17.70
CA GLN A 152 -38.66 -45.80 -17.57
C GLN A 152 -39.57 -44.58 -17.65
N GLU A 153 -40.46 -44.53 -18.65
CA GLU A 153 -41.47 -43.48 -18.82
C GLU A 153 -42.34 -43.34 -17.57
N ASN A 154 -42.74 -44.44 -16.94
CA ASN A 154 -43.54 -44.40 -15.72
C ASN A 154 -42.78 -43.75 -14.54
N LYS A 155 -41.47 -43.99 -14.42
CA LYS A 155 -40.64 -43.32 -13.40
C LYS A 155 -40.47 -41.83 -13.69
N ASP A 156 -40.26 -41.48 -14.95
CA ASP A 156 -40.08 -40.09 -15.35
C ASP A 156 -41.38 -39.30 -15.07
N LEU A 157 -42.54 -39.90 -15.37
CA LEU A 157 -43.86 -39.38 -15.02
C LEU A 157 -44.08 -39.29 -13.50
N GLU A 158 -43.65 -40.28 -12.71
CA GLU A 158 -43.71 -40.20 -11.23
C GLU A 158 -42.92 -39.00 -10.69
N ILE A 159 -41.74 -38.72 -11.25
CA ILE A 159 -40.92 -37.56 -10.87
C ILE A 159 -41.62 -36.26 -11.28
N GLU A 160 -42.13 -36.16 -12.51
CA GLU A 160 -42.88 -34.98 -12.96
C GLU A 160 -44.10 -34.72 -12.08
N ILE A 161 -44.88 -35.76 -11.77
CA ILE A 161 -46.03 -35.67 -10.86
C ILE A 161 -45.57 -35.19 -9.48
N GLY A 162 -44.48 -35.72 -8.95
CA GLY A 162 -43.93 -35.29 -7.66
C GLY A 162 -43.49 -33.82 -7.65
N VAL A 163 -42.83 -33.35 -8.72
CA VAL A 163 -42.44 -31.94 -8.89
C VAL A 163 -43.66 -31.05 -9.00
N LEU A 164 -44.64 -31.42 -9.85
CA LEU A 164 -45.90 -30.68 -10.01
C LEU A 164 -46.67 -30.59 -8.70
N TYR A 165 -46.77 -31.69 -7.96
CA TYR A 165 -47.40 -31.72 -6.63
C TYR A 165 -46.71 -30.76 -5.66
N ASN A 166 -45.38 -30.75 -5.64
CA ASN A 166 -44.59 -29.85 -4.80
C ASN A 166 -44.78 -28.38 -5.20
N VAL A 167 -44.79 -28.08 -6.50
CA VAL A 167 -45.03 -26.74 -7.03
C VAL A 167 -46.44 -26.26 -6.68
N ILE A 168 -47.47 -27.09 -6.90
CA ILE A 168 -48.86 -26.76 -6.55
C ILE A 168 -49.01 -26.56 -5.04
N THR A 169 -48.43 -27.42 -4.22
CA THR A 169 -48.50 -27.29 -2.75
C THR A 169 -47.82 -26.00 -2.28
N LYS A 170 -46.66 -25.65 -2.84
CA LYS A 170 -45.94 -24.41 -2.50
C LYS A 170 -46.67 -23.16 -2.98
N LEU A 171 -47.29 -23.18 -4.16
CA LEU A 171 -48.05 -22.05 -4.70
C LEU A 171 -49.42 -21.90 -4.02
N GLY A 172 -50.10 -23.00 -3.73
CA GLY A 172 -51.34 -23.03 -2.95
C GLY A 172 -51.12 -22.56 -1.51
N GLY A 173 -49.99 -22.95 -0.90
CA GLY A 173 -49.53 -22.41 0.38
C GLY A 173 -49.30 -20.91 0.32
N ARG A 174 -48.55 -20.39 -0.66
CA ARG A 174 -48.36 -18.93 -0.84
C ARG A 174 -49.66 -18.16 -1.01
N ARG A 175 -50.63 -18.69 -1.76
CA ARG A 175 -51.94 -18.04 -1.93
C ARG A 175 -52.75 -18.00 -0.63
N ALA A 176 -52.60 -19.02 0.22
CA ALA A 176 -53.23 -19.05 1.54
C ALA A 176 -52.59 -18.04 2.52
N TYR A 177 -51.28 -17.80 2.45
CA TYR A 177 -50.61 -16.79 3.29
C TYR A 177 -50.89 -15.34 2.86
N VAL A 178 -50.98 -15.05 1.54
CA VAL A 178 -51.29 -13.69 1.05
C VAL A 178 -52.71 -13.26 1.42
N ASN A 179 -53.69 -14.17 1.40
CA ASN A 179 -55.07 -13.83 1.80
C ASN A 179 -55.26 -13.63 3.31
N ILE A 180 -54.33 -14.09 4.15
CA ILE A 180 -54.41 -13.91 5.60
C ILE A 180 -53.84 -12.52 5.99
N GLU A 181 -52.81 -12.03 5.30
CA GLU A 181 -52.28 -10.67 5.53
C GLU A 181 -53.23 -9.57 5.02
N ASP A 182 -53.99 -9.81 3.95
CA ASP A 182 -54.96 -8.85 3.42
C ASP A 182 -56.31 -8.82 4.18
N SER A 183 -56.51 -9.69 5.20
CA SER A 183 -57.76 -9.77 5.98
C SER A 183 -57.70 -9.13 7.38
N ASP A 184 -56.53 -8.62 7.81
CA ASP A 184 -56.34 -8.03 9.15
C ASP A 184 -56.30 -6.48 9.16
N ASP A 185 -56.54 -5.82 8.01
CA ASP A 185 -56.53 -4.34 7.87
C ASP A 185 -57.93 -3.71 7.67
N GLY A 186 -58.97 -4.29 8.30
CA GLY A 186 -60.36 -3.81 8.25
C GLY A 186 -61.02 -3.66 9.62
#